data_AF-A0A954Y963-F1
#
_entry.id   AF-A0A954Y963-F1
#
_cell.length_a   1.000
_cell.length_b   1.000
_cell.length_c   1.000
_cell.angle_alpha   90.00
_cell.angle_beta   90.00
_cell.angle_gamma   90.00
#
_symmetry.space_group_name_H-M   'P 1'
#
loop_
_entity.id
_entity.type
_entity.pdbx_description
1 polymer ?
#
loop_
_entity_poly.entity_id
_entity_poly.type
_entity_poly.pdbx_seq_one_letter_code
_entity_poly.pdbx_strand_id
1 'polypeptide(L)'
;GGTIYLDGLTANDRLRYGKANITIAGQTAPGPGITIAGTGTKWTGDNIVLRNITIRPNRNSNGTTHDAFDLQLKNSIVDHVSASWFTDEGISQTDAGVNSTIQYAVIAEGLNYAGHSYGSIISTEVDGTHLSFNHNLYAHNNSRMPRLGSEPDVSDPNNPVPRSAFLDWSNNVVYNWQSRAGYSGTVQESRSNFIGNYYIKGPNNGTTAFLGGDDATSVGFTQVYQSTNAALANKFDDDKDGVLHDGIIMGPTTVLPNSSGQKAYAGSLTFVPTQFTINGVDAPETADVALDRVLAYGGANWANRNPIDQRVINSTKNGTGGLINDLSSGAQASEWATVLSQQSGVSRAGDWDVDNDGIPGYWEVAHGLDPNVANNNGDFDADGYTDLEEYINELAEWPAPQPIVFSGAANSRYAEITNWDIPWQPSKHDTAVVNQGEVTVDAVGQHAGNLILGAGAGDAPTLNITAGWIKVEDSQHGLSDGMTVIGQDAAAAATLNLSGGRLRTESLDKNATSSFNFT
;
A
#
# COMPACT_ATOMS: atom_id res chain seq x y z
N GLY A 1 -20.00 -7.85 3.45
CA GLY A 1 -18.62 -8.37 3.48
C GLY A 1 -18.64 -9.89 3.58
N GLY A 2 -17.49 -10.53 3.49
CA GLY A 2 -17.34 -11.99 3.48
C GLY A 2 -16.71 -12.50 2.19
N THR A 3 -16.91 -13.79 1.93
CA THR A 3 -16.32 -14.49 0.78
C THR A 3 -17.30 -14.61 -0.37
N ILE A 4 -16.93 -14.08 -1.53
CA ILE A 4 -17.56 -14.38 -2.81
C ILE A 4 -16.81 -15.59 -3.39
N TYR A 5 -17.41 -16.77 -3.31
CA TYR A 5 -16.83 -17.99 -3.85
C TYR A 5 -17.32 -18.26 -5.28
N LEU A 6 -16.39 -18.44 -6.21
CA LEU A 6 -16.64 -18.82 -7.59
C LEU A 6 -15.87 -20.11 -7.88
N ASP A 7 -16.50 -21.09 -8.51
CA ASP A 7 -15.93 -22.44 -8.67
C ASP A 7 -14.71 -22.51 -9.62
N GLY A 8 -14.52 -21.47 -10.45
CA GLY A 8 -13.33 -21.25 -11.26
C GLY A 8 -13.02 -22.39 -12.22
N LEU A 9 -14.03 -23.18 -12.64
CA LEU A 9 -13.84 -24.47 -13.32
C LEU A 9 -13.17 -24.36 -14.69
N THR A 10 -13.24 -23.18 -15.32
CA THR A 10 -12.58 -22.85 -16.58
C THR A 10 -11.84 -21.52 -16.50
N ALA A 11 -10.92 -21.26 -17.44
CA ALA A 11 -10.21 -19.98 -17.54
C ALA A 11 -11.13 -18.77 -17.84
N ASN A 12 -12.39 -19.02 -18.20
CA ASN A 12 -13.40 -17.98 -18.39
C ASN A 12 -14.19 -17.68 -17.11
N ASP A 13 -14.13 -18.55 -16.11
CA ASP A 13 -14.86 -18.40 -14.84
C ASP A 13 -14.07 -17.54 -13.84
N ARG A 14 -13.51 -16.43 -14.32
CA ARG A 14 -12.84 -15.41 -13.51
C ARG A 14 -13.71 -14.15 -13.44
N LEU A 15 -13.62 -13.41 -12.35
CA LEU A 15 -14.28 -12.10 -12.29
C LEU A 15 -13.60 -11.16 -13.27
N ARG A 16 -14.29 -10.81 -14.36
CA ARG A 16 -13.76 -9.90 -15.39
C ARG A 16 -14.48 -8.57 -15.32
N TYR A 17 -13.71 -7.51 -15.28
CA TYR A 17 -14.22 -6.15 -15.36
C TYR A 17 -13.46 -5.36 -16.43
N GLY A 18 -14.20 -4.58 -17.24
CA GLY A 18 -13.67 -3.93 -18.44
C GLY A 18 -14.34 -2.62 -18.80
N LYS A 19 -14.44 -1.69 -17.84
CA LYS A 19 -14.91 -0.32 -18.07
C LYS A 19 -13.94 0.68 -17.43
N ALA A 20 -14.13 1.97 -17.71
CA ALA A 20 -13.35 3.07 -17.16
C ALA A 20 -14.13 3.82 -16.06
N ASN A 21 -13.41 4.50 -15.16
CA ASN A 21 -13.94 5.30 -14.04
C ASN A 21 -14.68 4.46 -12.99
N ILE A 22 -13.96 3.52 -12.35
CA ILE A 22 -14.51 2.68 -11.27
C ILE A 22 -13.61 2.71 -10.06
N THR A 23 -14.23 2.91 -8.92
CA THR A 23 -13.63 2.65 -7.62
C THR A 23 -14.29 1.43 -6.99
N ILE A 24 -13.48 0.45 -6.58
CA ILE A 24 -13.88 -0.64 -5.69
C ILE A 24 -13.26 -0.35 -4.31
N ALA A 25 -14.09 0.17 -3.40
CA ALA A 25 -13.69 0.56 -2.05
C ALA A 25 -13.97 -0.57 -1.04
N GLY A 26 -13.08 -1.56 -0.95
CA GLY A 26 -13.26 -2.73 -0.08
C GLY A 26 -13.33 -2.42 1.42
N GLN A 27 -12.77 -1.28 1.85
CA GLN A 27 -12.81 -0.79 3.23
C GLN A 27 -14.25 -0.45 3.70
N THR A 28 -15.16 -0.23 2.74
CA THR A 28 -16.58 0.00 3.02
C THR A 28 -17.34 -1.28 3.35
N ALA A 29 -16.75 -2.47 3.25
CA ALA A 29 -17.44 -3.72 3.53
C ALA A 29 -17.45 -4.06 5.05
N PRO A 30 -18.55 -4.60 5.60
CA PRO A 30 -18.58 -5.04 7.00
C PRO A 30 -17.78 -6.34 7.22
N GLY A 31 -17.43 -6.61 8.48
CA GLY A 31 -16.76 -7.84 8.88
C GLY A 31 -15.33 -7.92 8.32
N PRO A 32 -14.88 -9.09 7.81
CA PRO A 32 -13.49 -9.28 7.35
C PRO A 32 -13.18 -8.62 5.99
N GLY A 33 -14.02 -7.71 5.51
CA GLY A 33 -13.90 -7.09 4.19
C GLY A 33 -14.44 -7.95 3.05
N ILE A 34 -13.87 -7.81 1.85
CA ILE A 34 -14.25 -8.57 0.65
C ILE A 34 -13.14 -9.56 0.30
N THR A 35 -13.47 -10.86 0.25
CA THR A 35 -12.60 -11.89 -0.32
C THR A 35 -13.26 -12.50 -1.55
N ILE A 36 -12.58 -12.56 -2.68
CA ILE A 36 -12.96 -13.38 -3.83
C ILE A 36 -12.14 -14.66 -3.76
N ALA A 37 -12.80 -15.82 -3.79
CA ALA A 37 -12.15 -17.11 -3.63
C ALA A 37 -12.58 -18.13 -4.69
N GLY A 38 -11.70 -19.10 -4.97
CA GLY A 38 -11.97 -20.20 -5.91
C GLY A 38 -11.65 -19.88 -7.38
N THR A 39 -11.41 -18.61 -7.71
CA THR A 39 -10.96 -18.16 -9.02
C THR A 39 -10.15 -16.86 -8.94
N GLY A 40 -9.47 -16.54 -10.04
CA GLY A 40 -8.76 -15.29 -10.23
C GLY A 40 -9.63 -14.12 -10.67
N THR A 41 -9.00 -12.96 -10.90
CA THR A 41 -9.66 -11.77 -11.45
C THR A 41 -8.93 -11.23 -12.66
N LYS A 42 -9.66 -10.59 -13.59
CA LYS A 42 -9.07 -9.77 -14.65
C LYS A 42 -9.68 -8.37 -14.64
N TRP A 43 -8.82 -7.38 -14.50
CA TRP A 43 -9.19 -5.97 -14.46
C TRP A 43 -8.59 -5.25 -15.67
N THR A 44 -9.47 -4.67 -16.48
CA THR A 44 -9.11 -3.86 -17.64
C THR A 44 -9.88 -2.55 -17.55
N GLY A 45 -9.29 -1.45 -18.03
CA GLY A 45 -9.94 -0.15 -17.95
C GLY A 45 -8.97 1.00 -17.81
N ASP A 46 -9.53 2.20 -17.80
CA ASP A 46 -8.84 3.46 -17.56
C ASP A 46 -9.44 4.13 -16.33
N ASN A 47 -8.64 4.79 -15.50
CA ASN A 47 -9.10 5.42 -14.25
C ASN A 47 -9.84 4.42 -13.33
N ILE A 48 -9.11 3.42 -12.85
CA ILE A 48 -9.62 2.39 -11.94
C ILE A 48 -8.88 2.47 -10.60
N VAL A 49 -9.64 2.44 -9.51
CA VAL A 49 -9.12 2.39 -8.14
C VAL A 49 -9.61 1.11 -7.48
N LEU A 50 -8.69 0.21 -7.13
CA LEU A 50 -8.99 -1.03 -6.39
C LEU A 50 -8.35 -0.94 -5.01
N ARG A 51 -9.17 -0.96 -3.95
CA ARG A 51 -8.68 -0.82 -2.57
C ARG A 51 -9.25 -1.89 -1.63
N ASN A 52 -8.44 -2.37 -0.71
CA ASN A 52 -8.88 -3.15 0.46
C ASN A 52 -9.67 -4.43 0.11
N ILE A 53 -9.36 -5.06 -1.03
CA ILE A 53 -9.94 -6.34 -1.44
C ILE A 53 -8.91 -7.47 -1.41
N THR A 54 -9.38 -8.68 -1.17
CA THR A 54 -8.52 -9.87 -1.15
C THR A 54 -8.93 -10.88 -2.21
N ILE A 55 -7.97 -11.48 -2.92
CA ILE A 55 -8.22 -12.54 -3.90
C ILE A 55 -7.44 -13.81 -3.54
N ARG A 56 -8.15 -14.95 -3.54
CA ARG A 56 -7.63 -16.27 -3.17
C ARG A 56 -8.10 -17.36 -4.12
N PRO A 57 -7.47 -17.49 -5.30
CA PRO A 57 -7.96 -18.38 -6.35
C PRO A 57 -7.99 -19.85 -5.92
N ASN A 58 -6.96 -20.31 -5.20
CA ASN A 58 -6.71 -21.72 -4.92
C ASN A 58 -6.63 -22.57 -6.22
N ARG A 59 -6.26 -23.84 -6.08
CA ARG A 59 -6.26 -24.82 -7.16
C ARG A 59 -7.63 -25.49 -7.29
N ASN A 60 -8.14 -25.56 -8.51
CA ASN A 60 -9.35 -26.33 -8.82
C ASN A 60 -9.02 -27.78 -9.25
N SER A 61 -10.03 -28.65 -9.32
CA SER A 61 -9.87 -30.05 -9.73
C SER A 61 -9.54 -30.23 -11.23
N ASN A 62 -9.71 -29.19 -12.05
CA ASN A 62 -9.56 -29.22 -13.50
C ASN A 62 -8.16 -28.78 -13.98
N GLY A 63 -7.29 -28.35 -13.06
CA GLY A 63 -5.93 -27.91 -13.38
C GLY A 63 -5.87 -26.54 -14.08
N THR A 64 -6.92 -25.71 -13.98
CA THR A 64 -6.84 -24.32 -14.45
C THR A 64 -5.96 -23.52 -13.50
N THR A 65 -5.05 -22.72 -14.07
CA THR A 65 -4.24 -21.76 -13.31
C THR A 65 -4.90 -20.39 -13.35
N HIS A 66 -4.70 -19.63 -12.28
CA HIS A 66 -5.34 -18.34 -12.07
C HIS A 66 -4.36 -17.38 -11.41
N ASP A 67 -4.20 -16.23 -12.05
CA ASP A 67 -3.68 -15.03 -11.41
C ASP A 67 -4.67 -14.56 -10.34
N ALA A 68 -4.20 -14.11 -9.19
CA ALA A 68 -5.09 -13.42 -8.25
C ALA A 68 -5.58 -12.10 -8.88
N PHE A 69 -4.66 -11.27 -9.39
CA PHE A 69 -4.97 -10.05 -10.12
C PHE A 69 -4.26 -10.03 -11.48
N ASP A 70 -4.97 -10.36 -12.55
CA ASP A 70 -4.56 -10.12 -13.95
C ASP A 70 -4.97 -8.67 -14.31
N LEU A 71 -4.00 -7.76 -14.35
CA LEU A 71 -4.23 -6.34 -14.61
C LEU A 71 -3.77 -5.95 -16.02
N GLN A 72 -4.66 -5.25 -16.71
CA GLN A 72 -4.38 -4.49 -17.93
C GLN A 72 -4.97 -3.09 -17.76
N LEU A 73 -4.51 -2.40 -16.71
CA LEU A 73 -5.06 -1.12 -16.26
C LEU A 73 -4.33 0.08 -16.86
N LYS A 74 -5.02 1.22 -16.97
CA LYS A 74 -4.49 2.50 -17.45
C LYS A 74 -4.80 3.60 -16.44
N ASN A 75 -3.83 4.45 -16.10
CA ASN A 75 -4.03 5.59 -15.18
C ASN A 75 -4.77 5.17 -13.90
N SER A 76 -4.31 4.10 -13.26
CA SER A 76 -5.07 3.37 -12.22
C SER A 76 -4.24 3.08 -10.98
N ILE A 77 -4.92 2.82 -9.86
CA ILE A 77 -4.30 2.50 -8.58
C ILE A 77 -4.86 1.18 -8.05
N VAL A 78 -3.95 0.30 -7.61
CA VAL A 78 -4.27 -0.89 -6.81
C VAL A 78 -3.55 -0.74 -5.48
N ASP A 79 -4.30 -0.50 -4.41
CA ASP A 79 -3.76 -0.07 -3.12
C ASP A 79 -4.31 -0.93 -1.98
N HIS A 80 -3.47 -1.35 -1.04
CA HIS A 80 -3.88 -2.14 0.12
C HIS A 80 -4.71 -3.37 -0.24
N VAL A 81 -4.25 -4.16 -1.22
CA VAL A 81 -4.89 -5.42 -1.60
C VAL A 81 -4.10 -6.64 -1.10
N SER A 82 -4.76 -7.78 -1.00
CA SER A 82 -4.09 -9.04 -0.67
C SER A 82 -4.31 -10.08 -1.77
N ALA A 83 -3.23 -10.73 -2.19
CA ALA A 83 -3.20 -11.85 -3.12
C ALA A 83 -2.54 -13.04 -2.45
N SER A 84 -3.28 -14.14 -2.27
CA SER A 84 -2.69 -15.37 -1.74
C SER A 84 -3.25 -16.62 -2.40
N TRP A 85 -2.48 -17.71 -2.36
CA TRP A 85 -2.89 -19.02 -2.89
C TRP A 85 -3.30 -18.98 -4.37
N PHE A 86 -2.68 -18.08 -5.13
CA PHE A 86 -2.75 -18.07 -6.59
C PHE A 86 -1.95 -19.25 -7.16
N THR A 87 -2.29 -19.65 -8.38
CA THR A 87 -1.70 -20.83 -9.04
C THR A 87 -0.87 -20.47 -10.27
N ASP A 88 -0.94 -19.21 -10.69
CA ASP A 88 -0.09 -18.63 -11.72
C ASP A 88 0.66 -17.42 -11.12
N GLU A 89 0.20 -16.19 -11.31
CA GLU A 89 0.74 -15.00 -10.64
C GLU A 89 -0.11 -14.42 -9.49
N GLY A 90 0.52 -13.68 -8.59
CA GLY A 90 -0.16 -12.92 -7.55
C GLY A 90 -0.82 -11.66 -8.13
N ILE A 91 -0.02 -10.67 -8.50
CA ILE A 91 -0.50 -9.42 -9.10
C ILE A 91 0.37 -9.09 -10.30
N SER A 92 -0.19 -9.18 -11.51
CA SER A 92 0.53 -8.89 -12.75
C SER A 92 -0.08 -7.68 -13.44
N GLN A 93 0.76 -6.78 -13.95
CA GLN A 93 0.37 -5.68 -14.83
C GLN A 93 1.05 -5.91 -16.18
N THR A 94 0.25 -6.23 -17.19
CA THR A 94 0.74 -6.73 -18.49
C THR A 94 -0.01 -6.13 -19.67
N ASP A 95 0.31 -6.62 -20.88
CA ASP A 95 -0.35 -6.28 -22.15
C ASP A 95 -0.38 -4.75 -22.37
N ALA A 96 -1.50 -4.21 -22.85
CA ALA A 96 -1.72 -2.77 -23.01
C ALA A 96 -1.85 -1.95 -21.70
N GLY A 97 -1.44 -2.46 -20.54
CA GLY A 97 -1.47 -1.74 -19.26
C GLY A 97 -0.40 -0.65 -19.16
N VAL A 98 -0.76 0.52 -18.64
CA VAL A 98 0.12 1.72 -18.56
C VAL A 98 -0.17 2.59 -17.33
N ASN A 99 0.79 3.43 -16.92
CA ASN A 99 0.58 4.55 -15.98
C ASN A 99 -0.20 4.16 -14.72
N SER A 100 0.18 3.06 -14.07
CA SER A 100 -0.56 2.53 -12.93
C SER A 100 0.37 2.24 -11.75
N THR A 101 -0.17 2.41 -10.55
CA THR A 101 0.54 2.20 -9.28
C THR A 101 -0.06 1.01 -8.53
N ILE A 102 0.79 0.06 -8.15
CA ILE A 102 0.45 -1.06 -7.27
C ILE A 102 1.22 -0.87 -5.96
N GLN A 103 0.49 -0.65 -4.87
CA GLN A 103 1.13 -0.31 -3.60
C GLN A 103 0.47 -0.91 -2.37
N TYR A 104 1.26 -1.06 -1.30
CA TYR A 104 0.82 -1.63 -0.03
C TYR A 104 0.12 -2.98 -0.18
N ALA A 105 0.44 -3.76 -1.21
CA ALA A 105 -0.15 -5.07 -1.42
C ALA A 105 0.60 -6.16 -0.64
N VAL A 106 -0.11 -7.21 -0.23
CA VAL A 106 0.48 -8.47 0.24
C VAL A 106 0.32 -9.51 -0.85
N ILE A 107 1.42 -10.04 -1.36
CA ILE A 107 1.48 -10.99 -2.48
C ILE A 107 2.22 -12.24 -2.01
N ALA A 108 1.48 -13.23 -1.51
CA ALA A 108 2.09 -14.28 -0.72
C ALA A 108 1.54 -15.70 -0.95
N GLU A 109 2.35 -16.69 -0.62
CA GLU A 109 1.98 -18.11 -0.63
C GLU A 109 1.38 -18.59 -1.97
N GLY A 110 2.01 -18.25 -3.10
CA GLY A 110 1.68 -18.87 -4.38
C GLY A 110 1.83 -20.40 -4.31
N LEU A 111 0.88 -21.15 -4.87
CA LEU A 111 0.81 -22.60 -4.73
C LEU A 111 1.82 -23.32 -5.65
N ASN A 112 2.87 -23.89 -5.06
CA ASN A 112 4.02 -24.45 -5.79
C ASN A 112 3.85 -25.91 -6.28
N TYR A 113 2.61 -26.41 -6.44
CA TYR A 113 2.33 -27.83 -6.78
C TYR A 113 2.96 -28.31 -8.09
N ALA A 114 3.28 -27.40 -9.02
CA ALA A 114 3.93 -27.68 -10.29
C ALA A 114 5.29 -26.96 -10.44
N GLY A 115 5.87 -26.47 -9.33
CA GLY A 115 7.07 -25.63 -9.35
C GLY A 115 6.80 -24.19 -9.83
N HIS A 116 5.54 -23.78 -9.90
CA HIS A 116 5.09 -22.48 -10.42
C HIS A 116 4.35 -21.71 -9.33
N SER A 117 5.06 -20.78 -8.68
CA SER A 117 4.54 -19.94 -7.59
C SER A 117 5.19 -18.57 -7.73
N TYR A 118 4.52 -17.64 -8.41
CA TYR A 118 5.15 -16.44 -8.93
C TYR A 118 4.46 -15.15 -8.50
N GLY A 119 5.23 -14.15 -8.08
CA GLY A 119 4.66 -12.89 -7.56
C GLY A 119 3.95 -12.07 -8.63
N SER A 120 4.70 -11.58 -9.60
CA SER A 120 4.28 -10.56 -10.57
C SER A 120 5.05 -10.65 -11.87
N ILE A 121 4.32 -10.60 -12.99
CA ILE A 121 4.87 -10.14 -14.26
C ILE A 121 4.56 -8.65 -14.39
N ILE A 122 5.59 -7.87 -14.66
CA ILE A 122 5.51 -6.44 -14.91
C ILE A 122 6.03 -6.20 -16.32
N SER A 123 5.09 -6.03 -17.24
CA SER A 123 5.34 -5.95 -18.67
C SER A 123 4.34 -5.01 -19.31
N THR A 124 4.65 -4.53 -20.51
CA THR A 124 3.70 -3.75 -21.28
C THR A 124 4.00 -3.87 -22.77
N GLU A 125 2.95 -3.71 -23.55
CA GLU A 125 2.98 -3.61 -25.00
C GLU A 125 2.94 -2.14 -25.48
N VAL A 126 3.04 -1.17 -24.57
CA VAL A 126 2.93 0.25 -24.91
C VAL A 126 4.25 0.96 -24.62
N ASP A 127 4.81 1.60 -25.64
CA ASP A 127 6.04 2.38 -25.52
C ASP A 127 5.83 3.64 -24.67
N GLY A 128 6.84 4.04 -23.90
CA GLY A 128 6.79 5.20 -22.99
C GLY A 128 5.96 4.97 -21.72
N THR A 129 5.60 3.73 -21.41
CA THR A 129 4.80 3.38 -20.22
C THR A 129 5.57 3.64 -18.94
N HIS A 130 4.91 4.27 -17.97
CA HIS A 130 5.42 4.47 -16.60
C HIS A 130 4.63 3.59 -15.64
N LEU A 131 5.28 2.79 -14.79
CA LEU A 131 4.63 1.96 -13.77
C LEU A 131 5.31 2.17 -12.42
N SER A 132 4.56 2.04 -11.32
CA SER A 132 5.12 2.01 -9.96
C SER A 132 4.62 0.79 -9.21
N PHE A 133 5.55 0.07 -8.60
CA PHE A 133 5.29 -0.99 -7.62
C PHE A 133 6.07 -0.63 -6.37
N ASN A 134 5.38 -0.16 -5.34
CA ASN A 134 6.02 0.30 -4.12
C ASN A 134 5.36 -0.18 -2.83
N HIS A 135 6.13 -0.31 -1.75
CA HIS A 135 5.61 -0.74 -0.45
C HIS A 135 4.83 -2.07 -0.47
N ASN A 136 5.13 -2.98 -1.39
CA ASN A 136 4.48 -4.28 -1.43
C ASN A 136 5.29 -5.31 -0.63
N LEU A 137 4.58 -6.22 0.05
CA LEU A 137 5.16 -7.43 0.62
C LEU A 137 5.01 -8.57 -0.38
N TYR A 138 6.14 -9.15 -0.78
CA TYR A 138 6.17 -10.44 -1.44
C TYR A 138 6.70 -11.49 -0.47
N ALA A 139 5.94 -12.54 -0.17
CA ALA A 139 6.35 -13.53 0.82
C ALA A 139 6.05 -14.96 0.37
N HIS A 140 7.00 -15.88 0.58
CA HIS A 140 6.78 -17.32 0.36
C HIS A 140 6.39 -17.69 -1.09
N ASN A 141 6.96 -16.99 -2.09
CA ASN A 141 6.79 -17.33 -3.50
C ASN A 141 8.09 -17.93 -4.07
N ASN A 142 8.01 -18.70 -5.15
CA ASN A 142 9.18 -19.33 -5.75
C ASN A 142 10.07 -18.28 -6.46
N SER A 143 9.47 -17.39 -7.26
CA SER A 143 10.17 -16.36 -8.04
C SER A 143 9.23 -15.22 -8.52
N ARG A 144 9.66 -14.45 -9.53
CA ARG A 144 8.95 -13.32 -10.16
C ARG A 144 8.53 -12.22 -9.18
N MET A 145 9.46 -11.75 -8.37
CA MET A 145 9.27 -10.67 -7.41
C MET A 145 10.28 -9.54 -7.67
N PRO A 146 10.29 -8.94 -8.89
CA PRO A 146 9.35 -9.13 -10.02
C PRO A 146 9.96 -9.91 -11.21
N ARG A 147 9.15 -10.31 -12.20
CA ARG A 147 9.61 -10.57 -13.58
C ARG A 147 9.38 -9.32 -14.44
N LEU A 148 10.44 -8.76 -15.01
CA LEU A 148 10.39 -7.56 -15.84
C LEU A 148 10.54 -7.86 -17.33
N GLY A 149 9.96 -7.03 -18.19
CA GLY A 149 10.30 -7.00 -19.61
C GLY A 149 9.18 -6.48 -20.48
N SER A 150 9.47 -5.50 -21.33
CA SER A 150 8.49 -4.97 -22.29
C SER A 150 8.51 -5.78 -23.58
N GLU A 151 7.33 -6.07 -24.13
CA GLU A 151 7.24 -6.80 -25.39
C GLU A 151 7.72 -5.90 -26.53
N PRO A 152 8.65 -6.35 -27.40
CA PRO A 152 9.11 -5.55 -28.52
C PRO A 152 7.95 -5.19 -29.45
N ASP A 153 8.04 -4.03 -30.11
CA ASP A 153 7.12 -3.73 -31.20
C ASP A 153 7.45 -4.61 -32.40
N VAL A 154 6.61 -5.62 -32.65
CA VAL A 154 6.76 -6.59 -33.73
C VAL A 154 6.05 -6.17 -35.02
N SER A 155 5.59 -4.92 -35.13
CA SER A 155 4.99 -4.39 -36.36
C SER A 155 5.92 -4.46 -37.57
N ASP A 156 7.24 -4.44 -37.35
CA ASP A 156 8.24 -4.88 -38.32
C ASP A 156 9.01 -6.11 -37.79
N PRO A 157 8.70 -7.33 -38.25
CA PRO A 157 9.38 -8.55 -37.80
C PRO A 157 10.86 -8.64 -38.20
N ASN A 158 11.33 -7.75 -39.09
CA ASN A 158 12.75 -7.69 -39.48
C ASN A 158 13.52 -6.61 -38.70
N ASN A 159 12.84 -5.72 -38.00
CA ASN A 159 13.43 -4.66 -37.20
C ASN A 159 12.56 -4.33 -35.98
N PRO A 160 12.44 -5.28 -35.02
CA PRO A 160 11.62 -5.06 -33.84
C PRO A 160 12.16 -3.85 -33.06
N VAL A 161 11.31 -2.85 -32.84
CA VAL A 161 11.70 -1.66 -32.07
C VAL A 161 11.60 -2.00 -30.59
N PRO A 162 12.68 -1.82 -29.80
CA PRO A 162 12.61 -1.96 -28.35
C PRO A 162 11.58 -1.00 -27.77
N ARG A 163 10.66 -1.49 -26.93
CA ARG A 163 9.73 -0.64 -26.19
C ARG A 163 10.35 -0.22 -24.88
N SER A 164 10.33 1.08 -24.63
CA SER A 164 10.81 1.70 -23.40
C SER A 164 9.68 1.77 -22.39
N ALA A 165 9.59 0.80 -21.48
CA ALA A 165 8.80 0.94 -20.26
C ALA A 165 9.72 1.27 -19.07
N PHE A 166 9.25 2.16 -18.21
CA PHE A 166 9.94 2.64 -17.03
C PHE A 166 9.19 2.15 -15.79
N LEU A 167 9.89 1.46 -14.91
CA LEU A 167 9.34 0.94 -13.66
C LEU A 167 10.01 1.57 -12.46
N ASP A 168 9.20 2.06 -11.53
CA ASP A 168 9.64 2.37 -10.17
C ASP A 168 9.40 1.14 -9.30
N TRP A 169 10.47 0.45 -8.92
CA TRP A 169 10.46 -0.66 -7.98
C TRP A 169 11.12 -0.18 -6.69
N SER A 170 10.33 0.53 -5.88
CA SER A 170 10.82 1.21 -4.68
C SER A 170 10.19 0.65 -3.42
N ASN A 171 10.95 0.60 -2.33
CA ASN A 171 10.39 0.35 -0.99
C ASN A 171 9.58 -0.96 -0.83
N ASN A 172 9.80 -1.97 -1.67
CA ASN A 172 9.18 -3.29 -1.52
C ASN A 172 9.96 -4.16 -0.53
N VAL A 173 9.25 -5.05 0.16
CA VAL A 173 9.83 -6.10 0.99
C VAL A 173 9.67 -7.44 0.28
N VAL A 174 10.78 -8.15 0.07
CA VAL A 174 10.78 -9.46 -0.59
C VAL A 174 11.34 -10.51 0.37
N TYR A 175 10.49 -11.45 0.76
CA TYR A 175 10.78 -12.44 1.79
C TYR A 175 10.66 -13.88 1.28
N ASN A 176 11.66 -14.70 1.61
CA ASN A 176 11.58 -16.16 1.60
C ASN A 176 11.24 -16.81 0.25
N TRP A 177 12.12 -16.65 -0.74
CA TRP A 177 11.97 -17.23 -2.07
C TRP A 177 12.78 -18.53 -2.29
N GLN A 178 12.38 -19.35 -3.26
CA GLN A 178 13.04 -20.64 -3.54
C GLN A 178 14.08 -20.57 -4.65
N SER A 179 13.79 -19.88 -5.76
CA SER A 179 14.70 -19.77 -6.90
C SER A 179 15.51 -18.47 -6.81
N ARG A 180 15.26 -17.52 -7.69
CA ARG A 180 15.65 -16.11 -7.61
C ARG A 180 14.44 -15.27 -7.22
N ALA A 181 14.64 -14.17 -6.50
CA ALA A 181 13.52 -13.28 -6.15
C ALA A 181 12.93 -12.67 -7.43
N GLY A 182 13.67 -11.81 -8.12
CA GLY A 182 13.26 -11.23 -9.39
C GLY A 182 14.19 -11.52 -10.56
N TYR A 183 13.70 -11.26 -11.77
CA TYR A 183 14.51 -11.28 -13.00
C TYR A 183 13.88 -10.46 -14.12
N SER A 184 14.58 -10.32 -15.25
CA SER A 184 14.05 -9.72 -16.48
C SER A 184 14.08 -10.70 -17.66
N GLY A 185 13.25 -10.45 -18.67
CA GLY A 185 13.26 -11.21 -19.93
C GLY A 185 14.54 -10.95 -20.75
N THR A 186 15.07 -12.01 -21.36
CA THR A 186 16.35 -11.98 -22.09
C THR A 186 16.43 -10.98 -23.26
N VAL A 187 15.32 -10.78 -23.97
CA VAL A 187 15.21 -9.88 -25.14
C VAL A 187 14.07 -8.87 -24.98
N GLN A 188 13.65 -8.66 -23.73
CA GLN A 188 12.59 -7.75 -23.38
C GLN A 188 13.21 -6.57 -22.65
N GLU A 189 13.13 -5.39 -23.26
CA GLU A 189 13.74 -4.20 -22.66
C GLU A 189 13.03 -3.86 -21.35
N SER A 190 13.82 -3.60 -20.31
CA SER A 190 13.34 -3.18 -19.00
C SER A 190 14.25 -2.08 -18.44
N ARG A 191 13.66 -0.93 -18.12
CA ARG A 191 14.34 0.20 -17.48
C ARG A 191 13.70 0.45 -16.13
N SER A 192 14.46 0.29 -15.05
CA SER A 192 13.85 0.25 -13.72
C SER A 192 14.69 0.94 -12.64
N ASN A 193 14.01 1.67 -11.77
CA ASN A 193 14.57 2.20 -10.54
C ASN A 193 14.41 1.16 -9.44
N PHE A 194 15.50 0.76 -8.79
CA PHE A 194 15.51 -0.15 -7.64
C PHE A 194 16.02 0.63 -6.43
N ILE A 195 15.11 1.15 -5.62
CA ILE A 195 15.44 2.11 -4.54
C ILE A 195 14.81 1.67 -3.22
N GLY A 196 15.58 1.63 -2.13
CA GLY A 196 15.05 1.40 -0.78
C GLY A 196 14.28 0.09 -0.59
N ASN A 197 14.53 -0.96 -1.37
CA ASN A 197 13.87 -2.27 -1.19
C ASN A 197 14.61 -3.09 -0.12
N TYR A 198 13.89 -3.96 0.57
CA TYR A 198 14.44 -4.86 1.59
C TYR A 198 14.23 -6.33 1.20
N TYR A 199 15.32 -7.07 1.01
CA TYR A 199 15.31 -8.50 0.69
C TYR A 199 15.69 -9.30 1.93
N ILE A 200 14.83 -10.24 2.33
CA ILE A 200 15.00 -11.04 3.54
C ILE A 200 15.02 -12.52 3.15
N LYS A 201 16.11 -13.19 3.47
CA LYS A 201 16.23 -14.62 3.24
C LYS A 201 15.44 -15.39 4.29
N GLY A 202 14.55 -16.28 3.84
CA GLY A 202 13.79 -17.15 4.73
C GLY A 202 14.26 -18.59 4.70
N PRO A 203 13.46 -19.53 5.25
CA PRO A 203 13.73 -20.97 5.20
C PRO A 203 13.93 -21.56 3.79
N ASN A 204 13.32 -20.98 2.76
CA ASN A 204 13.56 -21.35 1.37
C ASN A 204 14.99 -20.95 0.94
N ASN A 205 15.58 -21.67 -0.03
CA ASN A 205 17.01 -21.61 -0.32
C ASN A 205 17.42 -20.63 -1.44
N GLY A 206 16.54 -19.73 -1.86
CA GLY A 206 16.89 -18.72 -2.86
C GLY A 206 17.83 -17.65 -2.31
N THR A 207 18.72 -17.13 -3.16
CA THR A 207 19.78 -16.18 -2.73
C THR A 207 20.00 -15.02 -3.69
N THR A 208 19.62 -15.15 -4.97
CA THR A 208 19.72 -14.04 -5.93
C THR A 208 18.52 -13.11 -5.75
N ALA A 209 18.77 -11.83 -5.45
CA ALA A 209 17.72 -10.82 -5.36
C ALA A 209 17.18 -10.47 -6.75
N PHE A 210 18.08 -10.25 -7.72
CA PHE A 210 17.67 -9.95 -9.08
C PHE A 210 18.67 -10.47 -10.14
N LEU A 211 18.12 -11.14 -11.16
CA LEU A 211 18.86 -11.67 -12.30
C LEU A 211 18.52 -10.89 -13.59
N GLY A 212 19.51 -10.29 -14.24
CA GLY A 212 19.31 -9.68 -15.56
C GLY A 212 19.26 -10.73 -16.67
N GLY A 213 18.15 -10.80 -17.40
CA GLY A 213 17.87 -11.84 -18.38
C GLY A 213 17.38 -13.13 -17.71
N ASP A 214 16.68 -13.97 -18.46
CA ASP A 214 16.19 -15.27 -17.94
C ASP A 214 17.37 -16.25 -17.76
N ASP A 215 18.45 -16.06 -18.54
CA ASP A 215 19.66 -16.91 -18.59
C ASP A 215 20.54 -16.68 -19.85
N ALA A 216 20.09 -15.91 -20.85
CA ALA A 216 20.87 -15.71 -22.07
C ALA A 216 21.79 -14.47 -22.08
N THR A 217 22.80 -14.53 -22.94
CA THR A 217 24.00 -13.68 -22.99
C THR A 217 23.79 -12.28 -23.58
N SER A 218 22.56 -11.88 -23.89
CA SER A 218 22.28 -10.56 -24.51
C SER A 218 22.51 -9.44 -23.50
N VAL A 219 23.35 -8.47 -23.85
CA VAL A 219 23.71 -7.34 -22.97
C VAL A 219 22.91 -6.09 -23.33
N GLY A 220 22.45 -5.36 -22.33
CA GLY A 220 21.86 -4.02 -22.49
C GLY A 220 20.33 -3.95 -22.41
N PHE A 221 19.61 -5.07 -22.46
CA PHE A 221 18.15 -5.08 -22.35
C PHE A 221 17.64 -4.79 -20.94
N THR A 222 18.45 -5.03 -19.92
CA THR A 222 18.07 -4.79 -18.53
C THR A 222 18.91 -3.67 -17.94
N GLN A 223 18.27 -2.52 -17.75
CA GLN A 223 18.87 -1.33 -17.19
C GLN A 223 18.29 -1.05 -15.81
N VAL A 224 19.16 -0.93 -14.82
CA VAL A 224 18.77 -0.70 -13.43
C VAL A 224 19.44 0.56 -12.92
N TYR A 225 18.65 1.49 -12.38
CA TYR A 225 19.16 2.53 -11.52
C TYR A 225 19.11 2.07 -10.07
N GLN A 226 20.18 2.29 -9.32
CA GLN A 226 20.17 2.26 -7.86
C GLN A 226 20.57 3.64 -7.34
N SER A 227 20.00 4.04 -6.21
CA SER A 227 20.36 5.30 -5.58
C SER A 227 21.86 5.36 -5.22
N THR A 228 22.49 6.49 -5.53
CA THR A 228 23.85 6.81 -5.06
C THR A 228 23.87 7.32 -3.61
N ASN A 229 22.71 7.73 -3.08
CA ASN A 229 22.52 7.99 -1.66
C ASN A 229 22.39 6.65 -0.91
N ALA A 230 23.38 6.34 -0.08
CA ALA A 230 23.45 5.11 0.71
C ALA A 230 22.24 4.91 1.65
N ALA A 231 21.58 5.98 2.09
CA ALA A 231 20.37 5.87 2.91
C ALA A 231 19.18 5.26 2.14
N LEU A 232 19.15 5.44 0.83
CA LEU A 232 18.10 4.93 -0.07
C LEU A 232 18.54 3.66 -0.81
N ALA A 233 19.63 3.03 -0.38
CA ALA A 233 20.10 1.81 -1.00
C ALA A 233 19.18 0.62 -0.66
N ASN A 234 19.11 -0.36 -1.56
CA ASN A 234 18.45 -1.62 -1.25
C ASN A 234 19.27 -2.37 -0.19
N LYS A 235 18.61 -3.11 0.69
CA LYS A 235 19.23 -3.96 1.71
C LYS A 235 18.93 -5.44 1.48
N PHE A 236 19.87 -6.30 1.88
CA PHE A 236 19.72 -7.74 1.87
C PHE A 236 20.13 -8.31 3.23
N ASP A 237 19.20 -8.93 3.94
CA ASP A 237 19.44 -9.80 5.08
C ASP A 237 19.53 -11.26 4.60
N ASP A 238 20.73 -11.85 4.72
CA ASP A 238 21.06 -13.17 4.18
C ASP A 238 21.42 -14.23 5.23
N ASP A 239 21.39 -13.88 6.52
CA ASP A 239 21.94 -14.69 7.60
C ASP A 239 20.90 -15.56 8.33
N LYS A 240 19.62 -15.20 8.23
CA LYS A 240 18.47 -15.91 8.82
C LYS A 240 18.52 -15.97 10.35
N ASP A 241 19.08 -14.95 11.01
CA ASP A 241 19.18 -14.93 12.46
C ASP A 241 17.86 -14.51 13.16
N GLY A 242 16.91 -13.97 12.39
CA GLY A 242 15.60 -13.52 12.87
C GLY A 242 15.61 -12.09 13.41
N VAL A 243 16.69 -11.36 13.22
CA VAL A 243 16.82 -9.92 13.46
C VAL A 243 16.51 -9.20 12.15
N LEU A 244 15.71 -8.15 12.23
CA LEU A 244 15.44 -7.27 11.08
C LEU A 244 16.30 -6.01 11.20
N HIS A 245 16.34 -5.22 10.11
CA HIS A 245 17.01 -3.91 10.02
C HIS A 245 18.55 -3.95 9.97
N ASP A 246 19.17 -5.12 9.97
CA ASP A 246 20.62 -5.32 9.95
C ASP A 246 21.17 -5.83 8.60
N GLY A 247 20.31 -6.00 7.60
CA GLY A 247 20.69 -6.34 6.24
C GLY A 247 21.76 -5.42 5.62
N ILE A 248 22.62 -6.01 4.80
CA ILE A 248 23.72 -5.31 4.15
C ILE A 248 23.26 -4.51 2.93
N ILE A 249 23.95 -3.40 2.63
CA ILE A 249 23.68 -2.60 1.43
C ILE A 249 24.01 -3.39 0.16
N MET A 250 23.05 -3.44 -0.76
CA MET A 250 23.21 -4.04 -2.08
C MET A 250 23.77 -3.04 -3.09
N GLY A 251 24.85 -3.44 -3.76
CA GLY A 251 25.39 -2.80 -4.95
C GLY A 251 25.74 -3.82 -6.03
N PRO A 252 26.22 -3.35 -7.20
CA PRO A 252 26.48 -4.19 -8.38
C PRO A 252 27.44 -5.35 -8.14
N THR A 253 28.34 -5.21 -7.16
CA THR A 253 29.37 -6.20 -6.83
C THR A 253 29.18 -6.80 -5.42
N THR A 254 28.06 -6.56 -4.75
CA THR A 254 27.82 -7.07 -3.39
C THR A 254 27.79 -8.60 -3.40
N VAL A 255 28.67 -9.19 -2.60
CA VAL A 255 28.75 -10.62 -2.33
C VAL A 255 28.07 -10.87 -1.00
N LEU A 256 27.17 -11.85 -0.97
CA LEU A 256 26.38 -12.21 0.19
C LEU A 256 27.18 -13.18 1.10
N PRO A 257 27.55 -12.77 2.33
CA PRO A 257 28.48 -13.50 3.18
C PRO A 257 27.93 -14.85 3.66
N ASN A 258 26.63 -14.94 3.92
CA ASN A 258 25.95 -16.14 4.41
C ASN A 258 25.27 -16.94 3.29
N SER A 259 25.61 -16.62 2.04
CA SER A 259 25.06 -17.25 0.83
C SER A 259 26.16 -17.81 -0.07
N SER A 260 27.17 -18.43 0.55
CA SER A 260 28.27 -19.13 -0.14
C SER A 260 28.98 -18.29 -1.21
N GLY A 261 29.07 -16.97 -1.01
CA GLY A 261 29.73 -16.06 -1.94
C GLY A 261 28.91 -15.74 -3.20
N GLN A 262 27.61 -16.06 -3.23
CA GLN A 262 26.71 -15.64 -4.30
C GLN A 262 26.52 -14.12 -4.30
N LYS A 263 26.18 -13.56 -5.47
CA LYS A 263 25.93 -12.13 -5.62
C LYS A 263 24.44 -11.83 -5.48
N ALA A 264 24.11 -10.69 -4.89
CA ALA A 264 22.74 -10.21 -4.81
C ALA A 264 22.16 -9.91 -6.20
N TYR A 265 22.99 -9.32 -7.07
CA TYR A 265 22.70 -9.10 -8.50
C TYR A 265 23.51 -10.06 -9.37
N ALA A 266 22.86 -10.68 -10.35
CA ALA A 266 23.48 -11.61 -11.28
C ALA A 266 23.00 -11.41 -12.72
N GLY A 267 23.60 -12.12 -13.67
CA GLY A 267 23.18 -12.09 -15.07
C GLY A 267 23.64 -10.84 -15.82
N SER A 268 22.90 -10.49 -16.87
CA SER A 268 23.22 -9.43 -17.82
C SER A 268 22.48 -8.14 -17.45
N LEU A 269 23.11 -7.32 -16.61
CA LEU A 269 22.55 -6.07 -16.07
C LEU A 269 23.44 -4.89 -16.44
N THR A 270 22.83 -3.77 -16.83
CA THR A 270 23.51 -2.48 -16.98
C THR A 270 23.04 -1.53 -15.89
N PHE A 271 23.94 -1.18 -14.96
CA PHE A 271 23.65 -0.13 -13.99
C PHE A 271 23.80 1.24 -14.64
N VAL A 272 22.77 2.07 -14.55
CA VAL A 272 22.77 3.42 -15.10
C VAL A 272 22.99 4.46 -13.98
N PRO A 273 23.68 5.58 -14.26
CA PRO A 273 24.05 6.56 -13.23
C PRO A 273 22.92 7.54 -12.87
N THR A 274 21.82 7.55 -13.62
CA THR A 274 20.73 8.51 -13.47
C THR A 274 19.42 7.77 -13.32
N GLN A 275 18.60 8.22 -12.36
CA GLN A 275 17.26 7.70 -12.14
C GLN A 275 16.40 7.91 -13.38
N PHE A 276 15.60 6.89 -13.73
CA PHE A 276 14.58 7.04 -14.76
C PHE A 276 13.45 7.92 -14.23
N THR A 277 13.03 8.92 -14.99
CA THR A 277 11.89 9.76 -14.64
C THR A 277 10.61 8.98 -14.77
N ILE A 278 9.83 8.94 -13.69
CA ILE A 278 8.52 8.32 -13.61
C ILE A 278 7.57 9.36 -13.03
N ASN A 279 6.36 9.45 -13.59
CA ASN A 279 5.41 10.49 -13.23
C ASN A 279 4.56 10.01 -12.05
N GLY A 280 4.26 10.91 -11.10
CA GLY A 280 3.31 10.61 -10.02
C GLY A 280 3.80 9.56 -9.02
N VAL A 281 5.10 9.48 -8.76
CA VAL A 281 5.68 8.65 -7.70
C VAL A 281 6.22 9.53 -6.58
N ASP A 282 5.97 9.10 -5.34
CA ASP A 282 6.47 9.78 -4.15
C ASP A 282 7.99 9.65 -4.01
N ALA A 283 8.58 10.48 -3.15
CA ALA A 283 9.99 10.36 -2.82
C ALA A 283 10.23 9.01 -2.11
N PRO A 284 11.24 8.23 -2.53
CA PRO A 284 11.51 6.93 -1.93
C PRO A 284 12.08 7.08 -0.52
N GLU A 285 11.84 6.06 0.29
CA GLU A 285 12.27 5.98 1.69
C GLU A 285 13.50 5.09 1.86
N THR A 286 14.06 5.06 3.07
CA THR A 286 15.09 4.07 3.41
C THR A 286 14.47 2.67 3.42
N ALA A 287 15.27 1.64 3.16
CA ALA A 287 14.80 0.26 3.19
C ALA A 287 14.25 -0.15 4.57
N ASP A 288 14.81 0.40 5.65
CA ASP A 288 14.37 0.12 7.02
C ASP A 288 12.98 0.70 7.30
N VAL A 289 12.74 1.96 6.91
CA VAL A 289 11.42 2.59 7.08
C VAL A 289 10.38 1.89 6.22
N ALA A 290 10.75 1.54 4.99
CA ALA A 290 9.89 0.77 4.11
C ALA A 290 9.53 -0.60 4.72
N LEU A 291 10.51 -1.31 5.30
CA LEU A 291 10.27 -2.58 5.97
C LEU A 291 9.22 -2.44 7.09
N ASP A 292 9.39 -1.43 7.95
CA ASP A 292 8.44 -1.18 9.04
C ASP A 292 7.03 -0.88 8.51
N ARG A 293 6.92 -0.02 7.50
CA ARG A 293 5.62 0.34 6.93
C ARG A 293 4.94 -0.80 6.19
N VAL A 294 5.67 -1.58 5.42
CA VAL A 294 5.10 -2.73 4.72
C VAL A 294 4.57 -3.76 5.74
N LEU A 295 5.31 -4.00 6.82
CA LEU A 295 4.89 -4.91 7.87
C LEU A 295 3.79 -4.35 8.78
N ALA A 296 3.65 -3.03 8.89
CA ALA A 296 2.63 -2.35 9.68
C ALA A 296 1.33 -2.13 8.90
N TYR A 297 1.42 -1.75 7.63
CA TYR A 297 0.31 -1.24 6.82
C TYR A 297 0.03 -2.03 5.53
N GLY A 298 0.89 -2.96 5.12
CA GLY A 298 0.63 -3.78 3.92
C GLY A 298 -0.57 -4.72 4.03
N GLY A 299 -1.29 -4.87 2.91
CA GLY A 299 -2.36 -5.84 2.69
C GLY A 299 -3.77 -5.26 2.86
N ALA A 300 -4.76 -6.07 2.50
CA ALA A 300 -6.15 -5.73 2.70
C ALA A 300 -6.50 -5.63 4.19
N ASN A 301 -7.24 -4.58 4.54
CA ASN A 301 -7.72 -4.31 5.90
C ASN A 301 -6.58 -4.25 6.92
N TRP A 302 -5.50 -3.55 6.60
CA TRP A 302 -4.30 -3.46 7.44
C TRP A 302 -4.56 -3.11 8.91
N ALA A 303 -5.57 -2.28 9.19
CA ALA A 303 -5.95 -1.89 10.55
C ALA A 303 -6.59 -3.04 11.34
N ASN A 304 -7.23 -3.99 10.65
CA ASN A 304 -7.90 -5.15 11.20
C ASN A 304 -7.62 -6.39 10.33
N ARG A 305 -6.33 -6.73 10.18
CA ARG A 305 -5.90 -7.78 9.25
C ARG A 305 -6.64 -9.08 9.49
N ASN A 306 -7.01 -9.73 8.39
CA ASN A 306 -7.50 -11.11 8.48
C ASN A 306 -6.38 -12.03 9.02
N PRO A 307 -6.72 -13.16 9.67
CA PRO A 307 -5.72 -14.04 10.29
C PRO A 307 -4.65 -14.59 9.32
N ILE A 308 -4.98 -14.74 8.03
CA ILE A 308 -4.05 -15.26 7.01
C ILE A 308 -2.97 -14.22 6.73
N ASP A 309 -3.35 -12.99 6.42
CA ASP A 309 -2.40 -11.91 6.12
C ASP A 309 -1.59 -11.57 7.38
N GLN A 310 -2.21 -11.58 8.55
CA GLN A 310 -1.51 -11.42 9.83
C GLN A 310 -0.47 -12.53 10.05
N ARG A 311 -0.77 -13.78 9.69
CA ARG A 311 0.19 -14.89 9.77
C ARG A 311 1.37 -14.68 8.83
N VAL A 312 1.15 -14.22 7.60
CA VAL A 312 2.21 -13.92 6.61
C VAL A 312 3.10 -12.77 7.08
N ILE A 313 2.52 -11.72 7.66
CA ILE A 313 3.29 -10.61 8.25
C ILE A 313 4.13 -11.12 9.42
N ASN A 314 3.53 -11.94 10.30
CA ASN A 314 4.25 -12.52 11.44
C ASN A 314 5.33 -13.50 11.02
N SER A 315 5.14 -14.28 9.96
CA SER A 315 6.16 -15.20 9.46
C SER A 315 7.36 -14.43 8.91
N THR A 316 7.10 -13.32 8.20
CA THR A 316 8.14 -12.38 7.74
C THR A 316 8.92 -11.78 8.90
N LYS A 317 8.22 -11.25 9.93
CA LYS A 317 8.84 -10.69 11.14
C LYS A 317 9.74 -11.68 11.89
N ASN A 318 9.35 -12.94 11.92
CA ASN A 318 10.02 -13.96 12.72
C ASN A 318 10.99 -14.83 11.90
N GLY A 319 11.17 -14.57 10.60
CA GLY A 319 12.01 -15.41 9.74
C GLY A 319 11.49 -16.86 9.60
N THR A 320 10.18 -17.09 9.71
CA THR A 320 9.55 -18.43 9.66
C THR A 320 8.64 -18.62 8.45
N GLY A 321 7.98 -19.79 8.33
CA GLY A 321 7.07 -20.10 7.22
C GLY A 321 7.79 -20.60 5.97
N GLY A 322 7.04 -20.85 4.90
CA GLY A 322 7.61 -21.48 3.70
C GLY A 322 6.62 -21.58 2.55
N LEU A 323 7.16 -21.97 1.40
CA LEU A 323 6.37 -22.28 0.21
C LEU A 323 5.47 -23.48 0.46
N ILE A 324 4.23 -23.40 0.00
CA ILE A 324 3.24 -24.47 0.10
C ILE A 324 2.88 -24.98 -1.29
N ASN A 325 2.52 -26.26 -1.39
CA ASN A 325 2.06 -26.85 -2.64
C ASN A 325 0.55 -26.70 -2.81
N ASP A 326 -0.20 -26.84 -1.71
CA ASP A 326 -1.65 -26.81 -1.69
C ASP A 326 -2.15 -26.42 -0.29
N LEU A 327 -3.48 -26.38 -0.13
CA LEU A 327 -4.17 -26.03 1.11
C LEU A 327 -4.65 -27.28 1.88
N SER A 328 -3.98 -28.44 1.73
CA SER A 328 -4.41 -29.70 2.35
C SER A 328 -3.78 -29.99 3.72
N SER A 329 -2.80 -29.18 4.14
CA SER A 329 -2.08 -29.37 5.41
C SER A 329 -1.71 -28.04 6.07
N GLY A 330 -1.18 -28.11 7.29
CA GLY A 330 -0.75 -26.94 8.04
C GLY A 330 -1.90 -26.02 8.46
N ALA A 331 -1.56 -24.76 8.78
CA ALA A 331 -2.55 -23.73 9.14
C ALA A 331 -3.47 -23.40 7.95
N GLN A 332 -2.95 -23.50 6.74
CA GLN A 332 -3.61 -23.14 5.49
C GLN A 332 -4.85 -24.01 5.22
N ALA A 333 -4.86 -25.28 5.63
CA ALA A 333 -6.05 -26.13 5.53
C ALA A 333 -7.23 -25.60 6.37
N SER A 334 -6.97 -25.23 7.62
CA SER A 334 -7.98 -24.62 8.49
C SER A 334 -8.38 -23.21 8.06
N GLU A 335 -7.43 -22.44 7.54
CA GLU A 335 -7.69 -21.09 7.02
C GLU A 335 -8.56 -21.14 5.76
N TRP A 336 -8.30 -22.06 4.84
CA TRP A 336 -9.14 -22.26 3.66
C TRP A 336 -10.58 -22.66 4.04
N ALA A 337 -10.74 -23.58 5.00
CA ALA A 337 -12.06 -23.93 5.52
C ALA A 337 -12.78 -22.70 6.13
N THR A 338 -12.04 -21.77 6.74
CA THR A 338 -12.56 -20.51 7.27
C THR A 338 -12.99 -19.56 6.15
N VAL A 339 -12.20 -19.43 5.07
CA VAL A 339 -12.58 -18.65 3.89
C VAL A 339 -13.88 -19.18 3.30
N LEU A 340 -14.06 -20.50 3.22
CA LEU A 340 -15.30 -21.11 2.71
C LEU A 340 -16.49 -20.92 3.65
N SER A 341 -16.31 -20.92 4.97
CA SER A 341 -17.43 -20.71 5.91
C SER A 341 -17.96 -19.27 5.91
N GLN A 342 -17.17 -18.31 5.42
CA GLN A 342 -17.53 -16.89 5.30
C GLN A 342 -18.38 -16.55 4.06
N GLN A 343 -18.84 -17.55 3.30
CA GLN A 343 -19.71 -17.35 2.13
C GLN A 343 -21.09 -16.81 2.48
N SER A 344 -21.61 -17.11 3.68
CA SER A 344 -22.89 -16.56 4.15
C SER A 344 -22.85 -15.03 4.36
N GLY A 345 -21.65 -14.44 4.30
CA GLY A 345 -21.43 -13.02 4.39
C GLY A 345 -21.76 -12.41 5.75
N VAL A 346 -21.43 -11.12 5.87
CA VAL A 346 -21.85 -10.26 6.97
C VAL A 346 -22.64 -9.11 6.34
N SER A 347 -23.84 -8.88 6.86
CA SER A 347 -24.72 -7.77 6.48
C SER A 347 -24.78 -6.75 7.61
N ARG A 348 -25.04 -5.50 7.25
CA ARG A 348 -25.28 -4.44 8.23
C ARG A 348 -26.75 -4.40 8.64
N ALA A 349 -27.04 -3.66 9.70
CA ALA A 349 -28.42 -3.37 10.07
C ALA A 349 -29.12 -2.58 8.95
N GLY A 350 -30.43 -2.76 8.80
CA GLY A 350 -31.20 -2.15 7.70
C GLY A 350 -31.35 -0.63 7.81
N ASP A 351 -31.00 -0.04 8.95
CA ASP A 351 -30.95 1.39 9.23
C ASP A 351 -29.53 1.96 9.18
N TRP A 352 -28.56 1.18 8.69
CA TRP A 352 -27.17 1.64 8.59
C TRP A 352 -26.99 2.74 7.53
N ASP A 353 -27.71 2.63 6.41
CA ASP A 353 -27.77 3.56 5.28
C ASP A 353 -29.24 3.56 4.84
N VAL A 354 -29.97 4.63 5.18
CA VAL A 354 -31.44 4.65 5.13
C VAL A 354 -31.94 5.00 3.72
N ASP A 355 -31.20 5.84 2.99
CA ASP A 355 -31.54 6.27 1.63
C ASP A 355 -30.82 5.47 0.53
N ASN A 356 -29.87 4.60 0.90
CA ASN A 356 -29.10 3.70 0.04
C ASN A 356 -28.16 4.44 -0.91
N ASP A 357 -27.54 5.51 -0.45
CA ASP A 357 -26.58 6.29 -1.23
C ASP A 357 -25.11 5.83 -1.06
N GLY A 358 -24.88 4.88 -0.16
CA GLY A 358 -23.57 4.29 0.12
C GLY A 358 -22.85 4.89 1.32
N ILE A 359 -23.42 5.91 1.97
CA ILE A 359 -22.89 6.57 3.16
C ILE A 359 -23.76 6.17 4.36
N PRO A 360 -23.17 5.87 5.53
CA PRO A 360 -23.97 5.53 6.69
C PRO A 360 -24.55 6.75 7.38
N GLY A 361 -25.78 6.62 7.87
CA GLY A 361 -26.49 7.72 8.54
C GLY A 361 -25.77 8.28 9.77
N TYR A 362 -24.95 7.50 10.46
CA TYR A 362 -24.14 8.03 11.57
C TYR A 362 -23.05 8.99 11.09
N TRP A 363 -22.48 8.76 9.90
CA TRP A 363 -21.44 9.58 9.32
C TRP A 363 -22.06 10.86 8.77
N GLU A 364 -23.19 10.75 8.07
CA GLU A 364 -23.96 11.89 7.58
C GLU A 364 -24.33 12.85 8.71
N VAL A 365 -24.90 12.34 9.81
CA VAL A 365 -25.24 13.15 10.99
C VAL A 365 -24.00 13.80 11.62
N ALA A 366 -22.85 13.13 11.62
CA ALA A 366 -21.61 13.70 12.13
C ALA A 366 -21.08 14.86 11.26
N HIS A 367 -21.38 14.83 9.96
CA HIS A 367 -20.99 15.86 8.97
C HIS A 367 -22.10 16.91 8.73
N GLY A 368 -23.22 16.83 9.45
CA GLY A 368 -24.30 17.81 9.35
C GLY A 368 -25.25 17.58 8.17
N LEU A 369 -25.22 16.38 7.58
CA LEU A 369 -26.10 15.94 6.50
C LEU A 369 -27.39 15.29 7.06
N ASP A 370 -28.41 15.16 6.20
CA ASP A 370 -29.68 14.51 6.54
C ASP A 370 -29.65 13.05 6.07
N PRO A 371 -29.65 12.05 6.98
CA PRO A 371 -29.48 10.63 6.62
C PRO A 371 -30.67 10.01 5.87
N ASN A 372 -31.62 10.82 5.41
CA ASN A 372 -32.77 10.40 4.61
C ASN A 372 -32.72 10.99 3.20
N VAL A 373 -31.63 11.68 2.83
CA VAL A 373 -31.47 12.38 1.57
C VAL A 373 -30.22 11.87 0.88
N ALA A 374 -30.40 11.11 -0.21
CA ALA A 374 -29.28 10.60 -0.98
C ALA A 374 -28.48 11.77 -1.60
N ASN A 375 -27.42 12.19 -0.93
CA ASN A 375 -26.57 13.30 -1.31
C ASN A 375 -25.09 12.92 -1.36
N ASN A 376 -24.78 11.63 -1.54
CA ASN A 376 -23.44 11.12 -1.79
C ASN A 376 -22.62 11.84 -2.89
N ASN A 377 -23.27 12.53 -3.85
CA ASN A 377 -22.61 13.36 -4.88
C ASN A 377 -22.61 14.87 -4.55
N GLY A 378 -23.10 15.23 -3.37
CA GLY A 378 -22.94 16.56 -2.79
C GLY A 378 -21.49 16.80 -2.39
N ASP A 379 -21.24 18.01 -1.92
CA ASP A 379 -19.94 18.49 -1.49
C ASP A 379 -20.23 19.45 -0.32
N PHE A 380 -20.35 18.87 0.88
CA PHE A 380 -20.89 19.57 2.05
C PHE A 380 -20.02 20.75 2.52
N ASP A 381 -18.74 20.75 2.19
CA ASP A 381 -17.77 21.80 2.56
C ASP A 381 -17.18 22.58 1.38
N ALA A 382 -17.61 22.27 0.15
CA ALA A 382 -17.28 22.96 -1.10
C ALA A 382 -15.79 22.92 -1.46
N ASP A 383 -15.10 21.84 -1.12
CA ASP A 383 -13.68 21.66 -1.39
C ASP A 383 -13.38 20.97 -2.74
N GLY A 384 -14.43 20.44 -3.39
CA GLY A 384 -14.37 19.78 -4.68
C GLY A 384 -14.40 18.25 -4.63
N TYR A 385 -14.41 17.64 -3.44
CA TYR A 385 -14.65 16.21 -3.26
C TYR A 385 -16.12 15.93 -2.93
N THR A 386 -16.60 14.78 -3.38
CA THR A 386 -17.96 14.36 -3.04
C THR A 386 -18.04 13.84 -1.61
N ASP A 387 -19.22 13.96 -0.98
CA ASP A 387 -19.48 13.40 0.36
C ASP A 387 -19.12 11.89 0.42
N LEU A 388 -19.30 11.17 -0.68
CA LEU A 388 -18.89 9.77 -0.79
C LEU A 388 -17.37 9.58 -0.84
N GLU A 389 -16.65 10.43 -1.57
CA GLU A 389 -15.19 10.40 -1.63
C GLU A 389 -14.57 10.67 -0.26
N GLU A 390 -15.10 11.67 0.46
CA GLU A 390 -14.73 11.96 1.84
C GLU A 390 -14.94 10.72 2.73
N TYR A 391 -16.13 10.12 2.69
CA TYR A 391 -16.45 8.94 3.49
C TYR A 391 -15.50 7.75 3.22
N ILE A 392 -15.26 7.41 1.94
CA ILE A 392 -14.40 6.25 1.62
C ILE A 392 -12.93 6.52 1.92
N ASN A 393 -12.48 7.77 1.88
CA ASN A 393 -11.12 8.15 2.22
C ASN A 393 -10.91 8.18 3.73
N GLU A 394 -11.86 8.68 4.53
CA GLU A 394 -11.81 8.64 6.01
C GLU A 394 -11.67 7.19 6.53
N LEU A 395 -12.38 6.25 5.90
CA LEU A 395 -12.28 4.82 6.22
C LEU A 395 -10.92 4.20 5.85
N ALA A 396 -10.25 4.77 4.86
CA ALA A 396 -8.98 4.29 4.32
C ALA A 396 -7.77 5.11 4.79
N GLU A 397 -7.98 6.08 5.68
CA GLU A 397 -6.94 6.82 6.38
C GLU A 397 -5.91 5.88 6.98
N TRP A 398 -4.68 6.36 7.03
CA TRP A 398 -3.51 5.62 7.49
C TRP A 398 -2.44 6.62 7.93
N PRO A 399 -1.38 6.18 8.62
CA PRO A 399 -0.46 7.12 9.26
C PRO A 399 0.48 7.81 8.27
N ALA A 400 0.68 9.11 8.48
CA ALA A 400 1.67 9.93 7.83
C ALA A 400 3.09 9.38 8.06
N PRO A 401 4.03 9.70 7.15
CA PRO A 401 5.40 9.21 7.26
C PRO A 401 6.17 9.72 8.48
N GLN A 402 5.70 10.82 9.07
CA GLN A 402 6.31 11.56 10.17
C GLN A 402 5.24 12.42 10.86
N PRO A 403 5.51 12.98 12.05
CA PRO A 403 4.69 14.06 12.58
C PRO A 403 4.59 15.19 11.55
N ILE A 404 3.37 15.64 11.29
CA ILE A 404 3.07 16.64 10.27
C ILE A 404 2.99 18.01 10.93
N VAL A 405 3.69 18.98 10.35
CA VAL A 405 3.86 20.31 10.93
C VAL A 405 3.10 21.32 10.11
N PHE A 406 2.22 22.08 10.75
CA PHE A 406 1.49 23.17 10.11
C PHE A 406 2.47 24.24 9.62
N SER A 407 2.50 24.44 8.31
CA SER A 407 3.33 25.41 7.61
C SER A 407 2.58 26.71 7.31
N GLY A 408 1.24 26.65 7.19
CA GLY A 408 0.39 27.78 6.84
C GLY A 408 0.72 28.38 5.47
N ALA A 409 1.22 27.56 4.54
CA ALA A 409 1.79 28.02 3.28
C ALA A 409 0.79 28.74 2.37
N ALA A 410 -0.48 28.34 2.37
CA ALA A 410 -1.54 28.98 1.61
C ALA A 410 -2.36 29.95 2.47
N ASN A 411 -2.77 29.52 3.67
CA ASN A 411 -3.50 30.33 4.65
C ASN A 411 -3.49 29.67 6.04
N SER A 412 -4.41 30.05 6.94
CA SER A 412 -4.52 29.54 8.31
C SER A 412 -5.45 28.33 8.47
N ARG A 413 -6.08 27.80 7.42
CA ARG A 413 -7.08 26.72 7.55
C ARG A 413 -6.42 25.38 7.83
N TYR A 414 -6.90 24.68 8.86
CA TYR A 414 -6.41 23.34 9.25
C TYR A 414 -6.68 22.29 8.17
N ALA A 415 -7.86 22.36 7.54
CA ALA A 415 -8.35 21.39 6.56
C ALA A 415 -7.57 21.40 5.24
N GLU A 416 -6.80 22.45 4.96
CA GLU A 416 -6.15 22.61 3.66
C GLU A 416 -4.80 21.88 3.64
N ILE A 417 -4.74 20.79 2.87
CA ILE A 417 -3.59 19.89 2.76
C ILE A 417 -2.27 20.61 2.43
N THR A 418 -2.32 21.71 1.69
CA THR A 418 -1.15 22.52 1.32
C THR A 418 -0.61 23.38 2.47
N ASN A 419 -1.34 23.48 3.59
CA ASN A 419 -0.88 24.18 4.79
C ASN A 419 -0.05 23.30 5.73
N TRP A 420 0.29 22.07 5.33
CA TRP A 420 1.16 21.16 6.05
C TRP A 420 2.54 21.08 5.38
N ASP A 421 3.58 20.70 6.13
CA ASP A 421 4.96 20.61 5.63
C ASP A 421 5.19 19.48 4.62
N ILE A 422 4.37 18.43 4.72
CA ILE A 422 4.11 17.47 3.66
C ILE A 422 2.65 17.64 3.21
N PRO A 423 2.34 17.44 1.92
CA PRO A 423 0.96 17.52 1.42
C PRO A 423 0.15 16.31 1.93
N TRP A 424 -0.28 16.41 3.20
CA TRP A 424 -0.98 15.39 3.96
C TRP A 424 -2.01 16.04 4.88
N GLN A 425 -3.27 15.64 4.77
CA GLN A 425 -4.30 16.07 5.71
C GLN A 425 -4.21 15.21 6.97
N PRO A 426 -4.11 15.81 8.17
CA PRO A 426 -4.06 15.03 9.40
C PRO A 426 -5.26 14.08 9.55
N SER A 427 -4.94 12.81 9.82
CA SER A 427 -5.90 11.76 10.14
C SER A 427 -5.85 11.39 11.64
N LYS A 428 -6.74 10.50 12.05
CA LYS A 428 -6.74 9.86 13.40
C LYS A 428 -5.47 9.03 13.72
N HIS A 429 -4.53 8.94 12.79
CA HIS A 429 -3.28 8.24 13.00
C HIS A 429 -2.10 9.19 13.22
N ASP A 430 -2.31 10.49 13.03
CA ASP A 430 -1.21 11.43 12.80
C ASP A 430 -0.93 12.30 14.01
N THR A 431 0.35 12.56 14.25
CA THR A 431 0.72 13.64 15.16
C THR A 431 0.75 14.94 14.38
N ALA A 432 -0.28 15.77 14.57
CA ALA A 432 -0.38 17.11 14.00
C ALA A 432 0.26 18.13 14.95
N VAL A 433 1.22 18.91 14.43
CA VAL A 433 2.01 19.86 15.21
C VAL A 433 1.84 21.27 14.67
N VAL A 434 1.54 22.22 15.54
CA VAL A 434 1.50 23.65 15.22
C VAL A 434 2.53 24.37 16.08
N ASN A 435 3.61 24.86 15.50
CA ASN A 435 4.68 25.51 16.27
C ASN A 435 4.54 27.04 16.30
N GLN A 436 3.97 27.64 15.25
CA GLN A 436 3.89 29.09 15.09
C GLN A 436 2.61 29.50 14.36
N GLY A 437 2.29 30.79 14.42
CA GLY A 437 1.21 31.39 13.65
C GLY A 437 -0.19 31.08 14.19
N GLU A 438 -1.18 31.36 13.36
CA GLU A 438 -2.60 31.16 13.68
C GLU A 438 -3.16 30.06 12.77
N VAL A 439 -3.86 29.10 13.37
CA VAL A 439 -4.52 27.99 12.69
C VAL A 439 -6.00 28.04 13.01
N THR A 440 -6.87 27.81 12.02
CA THR A 440 -8.32 27.85 12.17
C THR A 440 -8.93 26.51 11.78
N VAL A 441 -9.71 25.95 12.70
CA VAL A 441 -10.68 24.89 12.43
C VAL A 441 -12.05 25.56 12.27
N ASP A 442 -12.57 25.51 11.06
CA ASP A 442 -13.85 26.11 10.65
C ASP A 442 -14.78 25.13 9.91
N ALA A 443 -14.36 23.89 9.70
CA ALA A 443 -15.09 22.83 9.02
C ALA A 443 -15.25 21.58 9.91
N VAL A 444 -16.21 20.72 9.56
CA VAL A 444 -16.33 19.37 10.13
C VAL A 444 -15.27 18.45 9.52
N GLY A 445 -15.17 17.19 9.94
CA GLY A 445 -14.27 16.21 9.30
C GLY A 445 -12.80 16.32 9.68
N GLN A 446 -12.43 17.10 10.70
CA GLN A 446 -11.02 17.29 11.05
C GLN A 446 -10.55 16.27 12.08
N HIS A 447 -9.40 15.63 11.82
CA HIS A 447 -8.86 14.60 12.68
C HIS A 447 -7.41 14.89 13.09
N ALA A 448 -6.99 14.28 14.20
CA ALA A 448 -5.58 14.08 14.54
C ALA A 448 -5.47 12.82 15.41
N GLY A 449 -4.37 12.09 15.34
CA GLY A 449 -3.99 11.12 16.35
C GLY A 449 -3.56 11.81 17.64
N ASN A 450 -2.66 12.78 17.51
CA ASN A 450 -2.24 13.68 18.58
C ASN A 450 -2.18 15.11 18.05
N LEU A 451 -2.54 16.08 18.88
CA LEU A 451 -2.49 17.50 18.53
C LEU A 451 -1.52 18.23 19.46
N ILE A 452 -0.41 18.71 18.92
CA ILE A 452 0.64 19.41 19.68
C ILE A 452 0.67 20.87 19.25
N LEU A 453 0.42 21.78 20.19
CA LEU A 453 0.58 23.23 20.00
C LEU A 453 1.85 23.67 20.72
N GLY A 454 2.88 24.08 20.00
CA GLY A 454 4.15 24.58 20.53
C GLY A 454 5.00 23.45 21.09
N ALA A 455 5.67 22.72 20.19
CA ALA A 455 6.52 21.59 20.55
C ALA A 455 7.86 22.03 21.18
N GLY A 456 8.35 23.22 20.86
CA GLY A 456 9.66 23.72 21.27
C GLY A 456 9.64 25.00 22.10
N ALA A 457 10.75 25.27 22.79
CA ALA A 457 10.93 26.49 23.55
C ALA A 457 10.83 27.73 22.66
N GLY A 458 10.02 28.71 23.08
CA GLY A 458 9.76 29.94 22.33
C GLY A 458 8.66 29.83 21.28
N ASP A 459 8.05 28.65 21.10
CA ASP A 459 6.87 28.50 20.25
C ASP A 459 5.67 29.26 20.81
N ALA A 460 4.92 29.94 19.94
CA ALA A 460 3.76 30.73 20.34
C ALA A 460 2.59 30.63 19.33
N PRO A 461 2.12 29.41 19.02
CA PRO A 461 1.02 29.21 18.10
C PRO A 461 -0.33 29.58 18.71
N THR A 462 -1.31 29.87 17.86
CA THR A 462 -2.71 29.97 18.23
C THR A 462 -3.55 29.02 17.38
N LEU A 463 -4.33 28.14 18.00
CA LEU A 463 -5.35 27.33 17.33
C LEU A 463 -6.73 27.87 17.67
N ASN A 464 -7.49 28.25 16.66
CA ASN A 464 -8.85 28.78 16.75
C ASN A 464 -9.86 27.74 16.23
N ILE A 465 -10.68 27.19 17.12
CA ILE A 465 -11.79 26.30 16.77
C ILE A 465 -13.06 27.15 16.76
N THR A 466 -13.41 27.63 15.56
CA THR A 466 -14.45 28.65 15.35
C THR A 466 -15.77 28.06 14.86
N ALA A 467 -15.73 26.92 14.17
CA ALA A 467 -16.90 26.16 13.73
C ALA A 467 -16.52 24.68 13.56
N GLY A 468 -17.47 23.86 13.10
CA GLY A 468 -17.24 22.45 12.79
C GLY A 468 -16.75 21.63 13.99
N TRP A 469 -15.83 20.69 13.74
CA TRP A 469 -15.20 19.89 14.78
C TRP A 469 -13.83 19.38 14.39
N ILE A 470 -12.97 19.23 15.40
CA ILE A 470 -11.74 18.46 15.33
C ILE A 470 -11.77 17.33 16.37
N LYS A 471 -11.43 16.12 15.93
CA LYS A 471 -11.41 14.91 16.75
C LYS A 471 -9.99 14.39 16.86
N VAL A 472 -9.44 14.48 18.07
CA VAL A 472 -8.11 14.00 18.43
C VAL A 472 -8.27 12.61 19.06
N GLU A 473 -7.94 11.56 18.31
CA GLU A 473 -8.10 10.16 18.70
C GLU A 473 -6.98 9.30 18.12
N ASP A 474 -6.24 8.53 18.94
CA ASP A 474 -5.24 7.56 18.44
C ASP A 474 -5.87 6.17 18.29
N SER A 475 -5.70 5.57 17.12
CA SER A 475 -6.17 4.21 16.81
C SER A 475 -5.04 3.17 16.68
N GLN A 476 -3.76 3.58 16.77
CA GLN A 476 -2.62 2.68 16.61
C GLN A 476 -2.33 1.78 17.83
N HIS A 477 -2.79 2.15 19.04
CA HIS A 477 -2.32 1.51 20.29
C HIS A 477 -3.39 0.74 21.08
N GLY A 478 -4.58 0.58 20.52
CA GLY A 478 -5.54 -0.42 21.00
C GLY A 478 -5.97 -0.31 22.47
N LEU A 479 -5.99 0.88 23.10
CA LEU A 479 -6.80 1.27 24.30
C LEU A 479 -6.38 2.63 24.96
N SER A 480 -6.03 3.68 24.21
CA SER A 480 -5.91 5.06 24.76
C SER A 480 -6.18 6.08 23.65
N ASP A 481 -7.14 6.98 23.85
CA ASP A 481 -7.47 8.03 22.91
C ASP A 481 -6.40 9.14 22.83
N GLY A 482 -6.53 9.98 21.80
CA GLY A 482 -5.54 10.96 21.38
C GLY A 482 -5.39 12.11 22.38
N MET A 483 -4.19 12.71 22.42
CA MET A 483 -3.86 13.79 23.34
C MET A 483 -3.75 15.14 22.64
N THR A 484 -4.35 16.17 23.23
CA THR A 484 -4.09 17.57 22.88
C THR A 484 -3.16 18.19 23.92
N VAL A 485 -2.01 18.72 23.47
CA VAL A 485 -1.02 19.38 24.33
C VAL A 485 -0.86 20.85 23.93
N ILE A 486 -1.09 21.75 24.87
CA ILE A 486 -0.93 23.20 24.69
C ILE A 486 0.34 23.67 25.39
N GLY A 487 1.39 23.83 24.60
CA GLY A 487 2.75 24.13 25.04
C GLY A 487 3.42 22.89 25.61
N GLN A 488 3.89 22.00 24.72
CA GLN A 488 4.58 20.77 25.13
C GLN A 488 5.89 21.10 25.84
N ASP A 489 6.64 22.07 25.33
CA ASP A 489 7.80 22.63 26.02
C ASP A 489 7.37 23.65 27.08
N ALA A 490 8.01 23.66 28.25
CA ALA A 490 7.65 24.56 29.35
C ALA A 490 7.82 26.07 29.03
N ALA A 491 8.61 26.41 28.01
CA ALA A 491 8.83 27.77 27.53
C ALA A 491 8.02 28.12 26.27
N ALA A 492 7.12 27.24 25.80
CA ALA A 492 6.16 27.56 24.76
C ALA A 492 4.97 28.38 25.32
N ALA A 493 4.51 29.39 24.59
CA ALA A 493 3.38 30.24 24.91
C ALA A 493 2.23 30.02 23.90
N ALA A 494 1.75 28.78 23.82
CA ALA A 494 0.68 28.38 22.90
C ALA A 494 -0.71 28.81 23.39
N THR A 495 -1.64 28.99 22.46
CA THR A 495 -3.03 29.34 22.75
C THR A 495 -3.98 28.43 21.99
N LEU A 496 -4.99 27.89 22.68
CA LEU A 496 -6.12 27.21 22.05
C LEU A 496 -7.39 27.99 22.40
N ASN A 497 -8.13 28.43 21.39
CA ASN A 497 -9.40 29.13 21.52
C ASN A 497 -10.54 28.25 21.00
N LEU A 498 -11.56 28.02 21.82
CA LEU A 498 -12.79 27.32 21.44
C LEU A 498 -13.96 28.32 21.52
N SER A 499 -14.46 28.75 20.35
CA SER A 499 -15.35 29.91 20.20
C SER A 499 -16.60 29.67 19.32
N GLY A 500 -16.83 28.42 18.91
CA GLY A 500 -18.02 28.04 18.13
C GLY A 500 -18.01 26.63 17.56
N GLY A 501 -16.83 26.01 17.40
CA GLY A 501 -16.71 24.61 17.01
C GLY A 501 -16.67 23.63 18.18
N ARG A 502 -16.24 22.39 17.91
CA ARG A 502 -16.10 21.33 18.92
C ARG A 502 -14.68 20.72 18.88
N LEU A 503 -14.04 20.61 20.04
CA LEU A 503 -12.85 19.79 20.24
C LEU A 503 -13.26 18.51 20.96
N ARG A 504 -12.89 17.35 20.41
CA ARG A 504 -12.97 16.06 21.11
C ARG A 504 -11.56 15.52 21.27
N THR A 505 -11.14 15.28 22.51
CA THR A 505 -9.81 14.78 22.88
C THR A 505 -9.95 14.02 24.20
N GLU A 506 -9.13 13.01 24.47
CA GLU A 506 -9.17 12.29 25.75
C GLU A 506 -8.49 13.09 26.86
N SER A 507 -7.25 13.50 26.59
CA SER A 507 -6.49 14.40 27.45
C SER A 507 -6.34 15.77 26.81
N LEU A 508 -6.38 16.79 27.66
CA LEU A 508 -6.07 18.16 27.31
C LEU A 508 -5.10 18.71 28.37
N ASP A 509 -3.84 18.80 28.00
CA ASP A 509 -2.76 19.26 28.87
C ASP A 509 -2.28 20.65 28.46
N LYS A 510 -1.87 21.47 29.43
CA LYS A 510 -1.18 22.73 29.15
C LYS A 510 -0.02 23.00 30.10
N ASN A 511 1.01 23.67 29.60
CA ASN A 511 2.05 24.21 30.47
C ASN A 511 1.60 25.50 31.21
N ALA A 512 2.50 26.08 32.01
CA ALA A 512 2.20 27.27 32.80
C ALA A 512 1.99 28.55 31.97
N THR A 513 2.68 28.69 30.83
CA THR A 513 2.73 29.89 29.99
C THR A 513 1.67 29.93 28.89
N SER A 514 1.09 28.79 28.55
CA SER A 514 0.08 28.63 27.50
C SER A 514 -1.34 28.87 28.01
N SER A 515 -2.27 29.12 27.09
CA SER A 515 -3.67 29.42 27.41
C SER A 515 -4.65 28.51 26.67
N PHE A 516 -5.74 28.18 27.37
CA PHE A 516 -6.94 27.57 26.79
C PHE A 516 -8.12 28.46 27.11
N ASN A 517 -8.75 29.00 26.07
CA ASN A 517 -9.86 29.94 26.19
C ASN A 517 -11.14 29.30 25.63
N PHE A 518 -12.22 29.38 26.40
CA PHE A 518 -13.55 28.94 26.00
C PHE A 518 -14.48 30.15 26.07
N THR A 519 -15.06 30.55 24.94
CA THR A 519 -15.85 31.78 24.80
C THR A 519 -17.21 31.55 24.19
#